data_AF-A0A5E4IEP2-F1
#
_entry.id   AF-A0A5E4IEP2-F1
#
_cell.length_a   1.000
_cell.length_b   1.000
_cell.length_c   1.000
_cell.angle_alpha   90.00
_cell.angle_beta   90.00
_cell.angle_gamma   90.00
#
_symmetry.space_group_name_H-M   'P 1'
#
loop_
_entity.id
_entity.type
_entity.pdbx_description
1 polymer ?
#
loop_
_entity_poly.entity_id
_entity_poly.type
_entity_poly.pdbx_seq_one_letter_code
_entity_poly.pdbx_strand_id
1 'polypeptide(L)' 'MAKDTKDKPKKAEEKPKKAEEAEELKHIVRILNSDLEGKRQVHMALAGMKGVGRRTGRIFAEKAGVDPYATLGLLPD' A
#
# COMPACT_ATOMS: atom_id res chain seq x y z
N MET A 1 19.41 -30.89 -28.88
CA MET A 1 19.25 -30.80 -27.40
C MET A 1 19.23 -29.33 -27.02
N ALA A 2 18.12 -28.65 -27.29
CA ALA A 2 17.87 -27.29 -26.82
C ALA A 2 17.15 -27.41 -25.48
N LYS A 3 17.74 -26.85 -24.41
CA LYS A 3 17.03 -26.64 -23.14
C LYS A 3 16.87 -25.14 -22.98
N ASP A 4 15.69 -24.72 -23.38
CA ASP A 4 15.16 -23.38 -23.33
C ASP A 4 15.26 -22.77 -21.93
N THR A 5 15.79 -21.56 -21.95
CA THR A 5 15.53 -20.40 -21.10
C THR A 5 14.56 -20.63 -19.93
N LYS A 6 15.08 -20.41 -18.73
CA LYS A 6 14.38 -20.41 -17.45
C LYS A 6 13.32 -19.30 -17.41
N ASP A 7 12.11 -19.65 -17.83
CA ASP A 7 10.88 -18.89 -17.67
C ASP A 7 10.66 -18.55 -16.19
N LYS A 8 10.70 -17.26 -15.89
CA LYS A 8 10.40 -16.69 -14.57
C LYS A 8 8.95 -16.20 -14.64
N PRO A 9 7.97 -16.92 -14.10
CA PRO A 9 6.57 -16.57 -14.31
C PRO A 9 6.25 -15.25 -13.61
N LYS A 10 5.90 -14.26 -14.42
CA LYS A 10 5.17 -13.05 -14.02
C LYS A 10 3.73 -13.47 -13.71
N LYS A 11 3.34 -13.38 -12.44
CA LYS A 11 1.97 -13.45 -11.91
C LYS A 11 2.02 -12.67 -10.59
N ALA A 12 1.14 -11.75 -10.23
CA ALA A 12 -0.21 -11.51 -10.69
C ALA A 12 -0.53 -10.02 -10.59
N GLU A 13 -1.36 -9.57 -11.54
CA GLU A 13 -2.13 -8.35 -11.48
C GLU A 13 -3.13 -8.41 -10.32
N GLU A 14 -3.32 -7.30 -9.62
CA GLU A 14 -4.65 -6.92 -9.18
C GLU A 14 -4.72 -5.39 -9.20
N LYS A 15 -5.26 -4.85 -10.29
CA LYS A 15 -5.94 -3.57 -10.25
C LYS A 15 -7.19 -3.81 -9.39
N PRO A 16 -7.33 -3.25 -8.18
CA PRO A 16 -8.64 -3.24 -7.56
C PRO A 16 -9.50 -2.28 -8.40
N LYS A 17 -10.60 -2.84 -8.86
CA LYS A 17 -11.66 -2.17 -9.59
C LYS A 17 -12.18 -0.99 -8.77
N LYS A 18 -12.48 0.07 -9.51
CA LYS A 18 -13.37 1.18 -9.22
C LYS A 18 -14.57 0.74 -8.35
N ALA A 19 -14.67 1.35 -7.17
CA ALA A 19 -15.91 1.71 -6.48
C ALA A 19 -15.64 3.19 -6.10
N GLU A 20 -16.12 4.20 -6.82
CA GLU A 20 -17.53 4.63 -6.91
C GLU A 20 -18.19 4.73 -5.53
N GLU A 21 -17.59 5.55 -4.67
CA GLU A 21 -18.31 6.62 -3.99
C GLU A 21 -17.49 7.91 -4.18
N ALA A 22 -18.15 9.06 -4.20
CA ALA A 22 -17.54 10.37 -4.39
C ALA A 22 -16.72 10.82 -3.16
N GLU A 23 -15.94 9.92 -2.57
CA GLU A 23 -15.00 10.24 -1.51
C GLU A 23 -13.72 10.78 -2.13
N GLU A 24 -13.38 12.00 -1.77
CA GLU A 24 -12.17 12.68 -2.24
C GLU A 24 -10.93 11.89 -1.80
N LEU A 25 -10.37 11.12 -2.75
CA LEU A 25 -9.17 10.33 -2.53
C LEU A 25 -8.00 11.25 -2.15
N LYS A 26 -7.57 11.17 -0.89
CA LYS A 26 -6.42 11.94 -0.40
C LYS A 26 -5.14 11.40 -1.03
N HIS A 27 -4.65 12.06 -2.09
CA HIS A 27 -3.46 11.59 -2.83
C HIS A 27 -2.15 11.72 -2.06
N ILE A 28 -2.07 12.71 -1.17
CA ILE A 28 -0.92 12.97 -0.30
C ILE A 28 -1.42 13.03 1.13
N VAL A 29 -0.89 12.18 2.00
CA VAL A 29 -1.22 12.16 3.43
C VAL A 29 0.06 12.45 4.21
N ARG A 30 0.07 13.53 5.00
CA ARG A 30 1.23 13.93 5.79
C ARG A 30 1.16 13.32 7.19
N ILE A 31 2.14 12.50 7.53
CA ILE A 31 2.27 11.88 8.86
C ILE A 31 3.67 12.18 9.40
N LEU A 32 3.76 12.77 10.58
CA LEU A 32 5.02 13.03 11.29
C LEU A 32 6.09 13.64 10.35
N ASN A 33 5.74 14.76 9.71
CA ASN A 33 6.57 15.49 8.73
C ASN A 33 6.95 14.73 7.45
N SER A 34 6.39 13.55 7.21
CA SER A 34 6.63 12.76 6.00
C SER A 34 5.39 12.77 5.10
N ASP A 35 5.58 12.99 3.82
CA ASP A 35 4.52 12.91 2.81
C ASP A 35 4.40 11.47 2.31
N LEU A 36 3.22 10.87 2.51
CA LEU A 36 2.92 9.50 2.11
C LEU A 36 1.98 9.49 0.91
N GLU A 37 2.18 8.51 0.03
CA GLU A 37 1.34 8.31 -1.15
C GLU A 37 0.03 7.61 -0.76
N GLY A 38 -1.09 8.32 -0.88
CA GLY A 38 -2.41 7.81 -0.48
C GLY A 38 -2.99 6.75 -1.42
N LYS A 39 -2.44 6.59 -2.63
CA LYS A 39 -2.84 5.51 -3.56
C LYS A 39 -2.29 4.14 -3.16
N ARG A 40 -1.34 4.10 -2.23
CA ARG A 40 -0.72 2.85 -1.76
C ARG A 40 -1.52 2.23 -0.61
N GLN A 41 -1.30 0.94 -0.44
CA GLN A 41 -1.78 0.21 0.73
C GLN A 41 -1.15 0.78 2.01
N VAL A 42 -1.88 0.79 3.12
CA VAL A 42 -1.45 1.37 4.41
C VAL A 42 -0.04 0.91 4.80
N HIS A 43 0.21 -0.40 4.83
CA HIS A 43 1.51 -0.92 5.26
C HIS A 43 2.67 -0.53 4.34
N MET A 44 2.40 -0.31 3.04
CA MET A 44 3.40 0.13 2.05
C MET A 44 3.61 1.63 2.10
N ALA A 45 2.55 2.41 2.33
CA ALA A 45 2.63 3.84 2.52
C ALA A 45 3.42 4.18 3.80
N LEU A 46 3.14 3.50 4.92
CA LEU A 46 3.85 3.70 6.19
C LEU A 46 5.35 3.42 6.08
N ALA A 47 5.75 2.48 5.21
CA ALA A 47 7.17 2.20 4.96
C ALA A 47 7.93 3.35 4.27
N GLY A 48 7.24 4.39 3.80
CA GLY A 48 7.84 5.62 3.30
C GLY A 48 8.42 6.52 4.41
N MET A 49 8.05 6.28 5.67
CA MET A 49 8.62 7.00 6.82
C MET A 49 9.99 6.44 7.21
N LYS A 50 10.93 7.34 7.53
CA LYS A 50 12.24 6.95 8.06
C LYS A 50 12.08 6.17 9.36
N GLY A 51 12.66 4.97 9.42
CA GLY A 51 12.56 4.08 10.60
C GLY A 51 11.38 3.12 10.58
N VAL A 52 10.46 3.21 9.60
CA VAL A 52 9.36 2.26 9.43
C VAL A 52 9.65 1.34 8.24
N GLY A 53 9.88 0.06 8.52
CA GLY A 53 10.01 -0.96 7.48
C GLY A 53 8.66 -1.61 7.16
N ARG A 54 8.62 -2.47 6.13
CA ARG A 54 7.39 -3.21 5.73
C ARG A 54 6.75 -3.98 6.90
N ARG A 55 7.58 -4.63 7.74
CA ARG A 55 7.10 -5.40 8.90
C ARG A 55 6.53 -4.48 9.97
N THR A 56 7.20 -3.37 10.26
CA THR A 56 6.77 -2.40 11.25
C THR A 56 5.49 -1.69 10.81
N GLY A 57 5.38 -1.31 9.54
CA GLY A 57 4.16 -0.69 8.98
C GLY A 57 2.93 -1.59 9.09
N ARG A 58 3.09 -2.91 8.87
CA ARG A 58 2.01 -3.88 9.09
C ARG A 58 1.59 -3.96 10.56
N ILE A 59 2.56 -4.07 11.48
CA ILE A 59 2.28 -4.13 12.92
C ILE A 59 1.58 -2.85 13.39
N PHE A 60 1.94 -1.68 12.85
CA PHE A 60 1.28 -0.43 13.18
C PHE A 60 -0.17 -0.39 12.69
N ALA A 61 -0.43 -0.82 11.46
CA ALA A 61 -1.79 -0.93 10.94
C ALA A 61 -2.65 -1.89 11.79
N GLU A 62 -2.11 -3.08 12.12
CA GLU A 62 -2.77 -4.05 12.99
C GLU A 62 -3.05 -3.49 14.39
N LYS A 63 -2.09 -2.77 15.00
CA LYS A 63 -2.27 -2.12 16.30
C LYS A 63 -3.24 -0.94 16.27
N ALA A 64 -3.34 -0.25 15.15
CA ALA A 64 -4.28 0.85 14.94
C ALA A 64 -5.70 0.37 14.61
N GLY A 65 -5.91 -0.94 14.43
CA GLY A 65 -7.20 -1.50 14.01
C GLY A 65 -7.56 -1.18 12.55
N VAL A 66 -6.56 -0.79 11.75
CA VAL A 66 -6.74 -0.46 10.33
C VAL A 66 -6.29 -1.64 9.49
N ASP A 67 -7.05 -1.98 8.44
CA ASP A 67 -6.63 -3.02 7.51
C ASP A 67 -5.31 -2.63 6.81
N PRO A 68 -4.23 -3.43 6.96
CA PRO A 68 -2.96 -3.15 6.29
C PRO A 68 -3.08 -3.05 4.77
N TYR A 69 -4.05 -3.73 4.16
CA TYR A 69 -4.24 -3.81 2.71
C TYR A 69 -5.20 -2.76 2.16
N ALA A 70 -5.87 -1.99 3.02
CA ALA A 70 -6.69 -0.87 2.61
C ALA A 70 -5.86 0.24 1.95
N THR A 71 -6.52 1.06 1.14
CA THR A 71 -5.91 2.24 0.51
C THR A 71 -5.81 3.37 1.53
N LEU A 72 -4.61 3.87 1.79
CA LEU A 72 -4.37 4.89 2.82
C LEU A 72 -5.21 6.17 2.60
N GLY A 73 -5.36 6.60 1.35
CA GLY A 73 -6.10 7.80 0.97
C GLY A 73 -7.62 7.69 1.03
N LEU A 74 -8.16 6.49 1.34
CA LEU A 74 -9.59 6.24 1.56
C LEU A 74 -9.92 6.10 3.05
N LEU A 75 -8.94 6.28 3.94
CA LEU A 75 -9.19 6.18 5.37
C LEU A 75 -9.87 7.45 5.90
N PRO A 76 -10.83 7.29 6.82
CA PRO A 76 -11.33 8.42 7.62
C PRO A 76 -10.21 8.96 8.53
N ASP A 77 -10.35 10.21 8.95
CA ASP A 77 -9.41 10.90 9.84
C ASP A 77 -9.43 10.36 11.28
#